data_AF-A0A068Z038-F1
#
_entry.id   AF-A0A068Z038-F1
#
_cell.length_a   1.000
_cell.length_b   1.000
_cell.length_c   1.000
_cell.angle_alpha   90.00
_cell.angle_beta   90.00
_cell.angle_gamma   90.00
#
_symmetry.space_group_name_H-M   'P 1'
#
loop_
_entity.id
_entity.type
_entity.pdbx_description
1 polymer ?
#
loop_
_entity_poly.entity_id
_entity_poly.type
_entity_poly.pdbx_seq_one_letter_code
_entity_poly.pdbx_strand_id
1 'polypeptide(L)' 'MADKRVRRDGRFIERIGFYNPIAKGGEEGLRIVQDRLTHWIGVGAQASPTVLRLIKQGGASVAVSAAELPADVAAA' A
#
# COMPACT_ATOMS: atom_id res chain seq x y z
N MET A 1 2.35 -3.90 -6.84
CA MET A 1 3.70 -3.34 -7.00
C MET A 1 3.94 -3.09 -8.48
N ALA A 2 4.37 -1.89 -8.85
CA ALA A 2 4.65 -1.53 -10.24
C ALA A 2 5.88 -0.61 -10.30
N ASP A 3 6.55 -0.58 -11.45
CA ASP A 3 7.65 0.36 -11.71
C ASP A 3 7.08 1.75 -12.04
N LYS A 4 7.66 2.79 -11.44
CA LYS A 4 7.29 4.21 -11.65
C LYS A 4 7.41 4.64 -13.13
N ARG A 5 8.31 4.01 -13.91
CA ARG A 5 8.54 4.31 -15.33
C ARG A 5 7.45 3.74 -16.23
N VAL A 6 6.66 2.79 -15.73
CA VAL A 6 5.59 2.13 -16.48
C VAL A 6 4.27 2.85 -16.23
N ARG A 7 3.35 2.78 -17.19
CA ARG A 7 1.99 3.32 -17.03
C ARG A 7 1.35 2.75 -15.76
N ARG A 8 0.75 3.64 -14.95
CA ARG A 8 0.18 3.31 -13.62
C ARG A 8 -0.80 2.13 -13.63
N ASP A 9 -1.63 2.04 -14.68
CA ASP A 9 -2.66 1.01 -14.87
C ASP A 9 -2.19 -0.09 -15.83
N GLY A 10 -0.88 -0.16 -16.10
CA GLY A 10 -0.27 -1.11 -17.02
C GLY A 10 0.19 -2.39 -16.33
N ARG A 11 1.27 -2.98 -16.86
CA ARG A 11 1.86 -4.19 -16.28
C ARG A 11 2.40 -3.90 -14.88
N PHE A 12 1.92 -4.65 -13.91
CA PHE A 12 2.46 -4.66 -12.55
C PHE A 12 3.47 -5.81 -12.39
N ILE A 13 4.38 -5.66 -11.42
CA ILE A 13 5.37 -6.68 -11.04
C ILE A 13 4.66 -7.78 -10.25
N GLU A 14 3.91 -7.39 -9.21
CA GLU A 14 3.21 -8.31 -8.31
C GLU A 14 1.92 -7.69 -7.75
N ARG A 15 0.88 -8.52 -7.58
CA ARG A 15 -0.37 -8.15 -6.90
C ARG A 15 -0.32 -8.63 -5.44
N ILE A 16 -0.16 -7.69 -4.52
CA ILE A 16 -0.01 -7.96 -3.07
C ILE A 16 -1.32 -7.81 -2.28
N GLY A 17 -2.45 -7.56 -2.95
CA GLY A 17 -3.72 -7.29 -2.28
C GLY A 17 -4.74 -6.62 -3.18
N PHE A 18 -5.84 -6.17 -2.58
CA PHE A 18 -6.86 -5.35 -3.21
C PHE A 18 -7.53 -4.43 -2.20
N TYR A 19 -8.11 -3.34 -2.72
CA TYR A 19 -8.92 -2.39 -1.96
C TYR A 19 -10.22 -2.13 -2.71
N ASN A 20 -11.35 -2.30 -2.04
CA ASN A 20 -12.69 -2.01 -2.53
C ASN A 20 -13.38 -1.01 -1.58
N PRO A 21 -13.43 0.29 -1.92
CA PRO A 21 -14.05 1.32 -1.08
C PRO A 21 -15.58 1.22 -0.99
N ILE A 22 -16.23 0.44 -1.85
CA ILE A 22 -17.70 0.34 -1.96
C ILE A 22 -18.21 -0.95 -1.29
N ALA A 23 -17.32 -1.78 -0.73
CA ALA A 23 -17.70 -3.04 -0.08
C ALA A 23 -18.82 -2.82 0.97
N LYS A 24 -19.90 -3.60 0.86
CA LYS A 24 -21.07 -3.54 1.76
C LYS A 24 -21.26 -4.88 2.43
N GLY A 25 -21.64 -4.87 3.71
CA GLY A 25 -22.18 -6.03 4.45
C GLY A 25 -21.39 -7.34 4.29
N GLY A 26 -20.33 -7.53 5.09
CA GLY A 26 -19.62 -8.82 5.18
C GLY A 26 -18.56 -9.08 4.11
N GLU A 27 -18.44 -8.21 3.10
CA GLU A 27 -17.38 -8.28 2.09
C GLU A 27 -16.04 -7.71 2.60
N GLU A 28 -14.92 -8.37 2.25
CA GLU A 28 -13.57 -7.87 2.56
C GLU A 28 -13.30 -6.58 1.73
N GLY A 29 -13.43 -5.41 2.34
CA GLY A 29 -13.14 -4.12 1.69
C GLY A 29 -11.65 -3.86 1.47
N LEU A 30 -10.77 -4.56 2.19
CA LEU A 30 -9.32 -4.44 2.06
C LEU A 30 -8.68 -5.77 2.39
N ARG A 31 -7.84 -6.26 1.49
CA ARG A 31 -6.98 -7.42 1.74
C ARG A 31 -5.57 -7.09 1.31
N ILE A 32 -4.62 -7.30 2.21
CA ILE A 32 -3.19 -7.13 1.94
C ILE A 32 -2.50 -8.42 2.36
N VAL A 33 -1.52 -8.86 1.58
CA VAL A 33 -0.63 -9.96 1.94
C VAL A 33 0.56 -9.35 2.69
N GLN A 34 0.50 -9.40 4.03
CA GLN A 34 1.50 -8.78 4.91
C GLN A 34 2.93 -9.28 4.67
N ASP A 35 3.13 -10.57 4.41
CA ASP A 35 4.47 -11.12 4.17
C ASP A 35 5.14 -10.49 2.95
N ARG A 36 4.37 -10.32 1.86
CA ARG A 36 4.87 -9.71 0.62
C ARG A 36 5.05 -8.21 0.77
N LEU A 37 4.16 -7.55 1.50
CA LEU A 37 4.32 -6.13 1.82
C LEU A 37 5.64 -5.89 2.57
N THR A 38 5.90 -6.63 3.65
CA THR A 38 7.11 -6.50 4.46
C THR A 38 8.36 -6.79 3.65
N HIS A 39 8.33 -7.83 2.82
CA HIS A 39 9.43 -8.16 1.91
C HIS A 39 9.77 -6.99 0.97
N TRP A 40 8.78 -6.47 0.25
CA TRP A 40 9.03 -5.39 -0.71
C TRP A 40 9.46 -4.08 -0.06
N ILE A 41 8.89 -3.74 1.12
CA ILE A 41 9.37 -2.59 1.90
C ILE A 41 10.83 -2.80 2.31
N GLY A 42 11.22 -4.01 2.75
CA GLY A 42 12.61 -4.34 3.08
C GLY A 42 13.57 -4.30 1.89
N VAL A 43 13.09 -4.58 0.68
CA VAL A 43 13.84 -4.43 -0.58
C VAL A 43 13.98 -2.95 -1.00
N GLY A 44 13.28 -2.02 -0.33
CA GLY A 44 13.33 -0.59 -0.62
C GLY A 44 12.16 -0.08 -1.49
N ALA A 45 11.08 -0.83 -1.60
CA ALA A 45 9.88 -0.34 -2.27
C ALA A 45 9.25 0.81 -1.47
N GLN A 46 8.83 1.86 -2.18
CA GLN A 46 8.14 3.00 -1.59
C GLN A 46 6.62 2.83 -1.76
N ALA A 47 5.87 2.94 -0.67
CA ALA A 47 4.41 2.96 -0.70
C ALA A 47 3.89 4.38 -0.94
N SER A 48 2.82 4.52 -1.72
CA SER A 48 2.19 5.82 -1.94
C SER A 48 1.41 6.28 -0.69
N PRO A 49 1.13 7.60 -0.55
CA PRO A 49 0.34 8.17 0.54
C PRO A 49 -0.97 7.44 0.85
N THR A 50 -1.74 7.14 -0.20
CA THR A 50 -3.02 6.43 -0.07
C THR A 50 -2.82 5.01 0.42
N VAL A 51 -1.79 4.31 -0.08
CA VAL A 51 -1.48 2.95 0.33
C VAL A 51 -1.03 2.91 1.79
N LEU A 52 -0.25 3.89 2.25
CA LEU A 52 0.13 4.02 3.66
C LEU A 52 -1.09 4.18 4.57
N ARG A 53 -2.07 4.98 4.17
CA ARG A 53 -3.33 5.14 4.91
C ARG A 53 -4.12 3.82 4.99
N LEU A 54 -4.17 3.07 3.89
CA LEU A 54 -4.84 1.76 3.85
C LEU A 54 -4.12 0.71 4.71
N ILE A 55 -2.78 0.70 4.68
CA ILE A 55 -1.96 -0.19 5.51
C ILE A 55 -2.22 0.08 7.01
N LYS A 56 -2.26 1.37 7.41
CA LYS A 56 -2.64 1.78 8.77
C LYS A 56 -4.06 1.35 9.13
N GLN A 57 -5.03 1.53 8.24
CA GLN A 57 -6.43 1.15 8.46
C GLN A 57 -6.62 -0.37 8.58
N GLY A 58 -5.80 -1.16 7.85
CA GLY A 58 -5.80 -2.61 7.91
C GLY A 58 -5.06 -3.20 9.12
N GLY A 59 -4.59 -2.38 10.07
CA GLY A 59 -3.90 -2.83 11.29
C GLY A 59 -2.46 -3.30 11.08
N ALA A 60 -1.90 -3.11 9.88
CA ALA A 60 -0.50 -3.46 9.59
C ALA A 60 0.42 -2.27 9.87
N SER A 61 1.06 -2.25 11.02
CA SER A 61 2.10 -1.26 11.34
C SER A 61 3.42 -1.69 10.69
N VAL A 62 3.66 -1.28 9.45
CA VAL A 62 4.99 -1.44 8.82
C VAL A 62 5.81 -0.20 9.15
N ALA A 63 7.02 -0.38 9.68
CA ALA A 63 7.99 0.70 9.88
C ALA A 63 8.45 1.21 8.50
N VAL A 64 7.74 2.21 7.98
CA VAL A 64 8.07 2.86 6.72
C VAL A 64 9.13 3.92 7.02
N SER A 65 10.27 3.83 6.33
CA SER A 65 11.33 4.84 6.39
C SER A 65 10.74 6.23 6.10
N ALA A 66 10.96 7.17 7.02
CA ALA A 66 10.38 8.52 7.01
C ALA A 66 10.95 9.45 5.91
N ALA A 67 11.81 8.95 5.02
CA ALA A 67 12.52 9.77 4.04
C ALA A 67 11.63 10.29 2.87
N GLU A 68 10.45 9.71 2.65
CA GLU A 68 9.55 10.07 1.53
C GLU A 68 8.07 10.09 1.94
N LEU A 69 7.78 10.65 3.13
CA LEU A 69 6.41 11.01 3.48
C LEU A 69 6.12 12.41 2.92
N PRO A 70 5.21 12.58 1.96
CA PRO A 70 4.79 13.92 1.58
C PRO A 70 4.02 14.55 2.75
N ALA A 71 4.20 15.87 2.91
CA ALA A 71 3.81 16.62 4.11
C ALA A 71 2.31 16.53 4.44
N ASP A 72 1.47 16.15 3.48
CA ASP A 72 0.02 15.99 3.61
C ASP A 72 -0.40 14.72 4.38
N VAL A 73 0.48 13.72 4.53
CA VAL A 73 0.17 12.47 5.24
C VAL A 73 0.49 12.56 6.74
N ALA A 74 1.33 13.50 7.15
CA ALA A 74 1.72 13.69 8.55
C ALA A 74 0.68 14.45 9.40
N ALA A 75 -0.31 15.09 8.76
CA ALA A 75 -1.23 16.04 9.38
C ALA A 75 -2.64 15.48 9.68
N ALA A 76 -2.85 14.15 9.64
CA ALA A 76 -4.16 13.53 9.90
C ALA A 76 -4.07 12.34 10.84
#